data_AF-A0AAW9B6W5-F1
#
_entry.id   AF-A0AAW9B6W5-F1
#
_cell.length_a   1.000
_cell.length_b   1.000
_cell.length_c   1.000
_cell.angle_alpha   90.00
_cell.angle_beta   90.00
_cell.angle_gamma   90.00
#
_symmetry.space_group_name_H-M   'P 1'
#
loop_
_entity.id
_entity.type
_entity.pdbx_description
1 polymer ?
#
loop_
_entity_poly.entity_id
_entity_poly.type
_entity_poly.pdbx_seq_one_letter_code
_entity_poly.pdbx_strand_id
1 'polypeptide(L)' 'LAADKANLADLLDICPAEHRHKVSLFLSHSNSSYDEIPDPYYGGDDGFELVLDLIEEASVAVLQKL' A
#
# COMPACT_ATOMS: atom_id res chain seq x y z
N LEU A 1 -2.58 1.55 6.64
CA LEU A 1 -2.18 1.66 5.22
C LEU A 1 -2.59 0.37 4.51
N ALA A 2 -3.09 0.44 3.28
CA ALA A 2 -3.59 -0.70 2.51
C ALA A 2 -2.65 -0.99 1.32
N ALA A 3 -2.45 -2.27 0.96
CA ALA A 3 -1.57 -2.63 -0.14
C ALA A 3 -2.18 -2.27 -1.51
N ASP A 4 -3.46 -2.56 -1.68
CA ASP A 4 -4.23 -2.32 -2.90
C ASP A 4 -5.61 -1.68 -2.60
N LYS A 5 -6.40 -1.41 -3.64
CA LYS A 5 -7.74 -0.83 -3.54
C LYS A 5 -8.76 -1.82 -2.98
N ALA A 6 -8.57 -3.12 -3.14
CA ALA A 6 -9.47 -4.13 -2.57
C ALA A 6 -9.38 -4.11 -1.04
N ASN A 7 -8.16 -4.16 -0.49
CA ASN A 7 -7.88 -3.99 0.92
C ASN A 7 -8.39 -2.64 1.43
N LEU A 8 -8.23 -1.57 0.65
CA LEU A 8 -8.73 -0.24 1.02
C LEU A 8 -10.25 -0.25 1.18
N ALA A 9 -10.97 -0.86 0.24
CA ALA A 9 -12.42 -0.99 0.29
C ALA A 9 -12.88 -1.80 1.50
N ASP A 10 -12.24 -2.95 1.75
CA ASP A 10 -12.54 -3.82 2.90
C ASP A 10 -12.30 -3.08 4.23
N LEU A 11 -11.20 -2.34 4.34
CA LEU A 11 -10.91 -1.54 5.52
C LEU A 11 -11.92 -0.41 5.72
N LEU A 12 -12.35 0.27 4.66
CA LEU A 12 -13.34 1.35 4.75
C LEU A 12 -14.75 0.86 5.12
N ASP A 13 -15.10 -0.36 4.72
CA ASP A 13 -16.37 -1.00 5.05
C ASP A 13 -16.49 -1.26 6.56
N ILE A 14 -15.41 -1.76 7.18
CA ILE A 14 -15.39 -2.08 8.62
C ILE A 14 -14.97 -0.91 9.52
N CYS A 15 -14.36 0.16 8.97
CA CYS A 15 -13.82 1.27 9.75
C CYS A 15 -14.91 2.27 10.18
N PRO A 16 -15.00 2.60 11.49
CA PRO A 16 -15.84 3.70 11.98
C PRO A 16 -15.54 5.01 11.26
N ALA A 17 -16.59 5.78 10.95
CA ALA A 17 -16.50 6.98 10.12
C ALA A 17 -15.45 7.99 10.63
N GLU A 18 -15.36 8.16 11.95
CA GLU A 18 -14.41 9.04 12.64
C GLU A 18 -12.95 8.63 12.47
N HIS A 19 -12.66 7.40 12.03
CA HIS A 19 -11.30 6.87 11.85
C HIS A 19 -10.92 6.67 10.39
N ARG A 20 -11.85 6.83 9.44
CA ARG A 20 -11.59 6.63 8.01
C ARG A 20 -10.47 7.51 7.45
N HIS A 21 -10.24 8.69 8.04
CA HIS A 21 -9.13 9.59 7.65
C HIS A 21 -7.73 8.99 7.89
N LYS A 22 -7.61 7.91 8.67
CA LYS A 22 -6.36 7.20 8.92
C LYS A 22 -6.07 6.11 7.87
N VAL A 23 -7.05 5.78 7.04
CA VAL A 23 -6.95 4.70 6.05
C VAL A 23 -6.52 5.30 4.70
N SER A 24 -5.43 4.81 4.14
CA SER A 24 -4.89 5.23 2.84
C SER A 24 -4.08 4.10 2.20
N LEU A 25 -3.87 4.16 0.88
CA LEU A 25 -2.98 3.24 0.16
C LEU A 25 -1.52 3.43 0.61
N PHE A 26 -0.75 2.35 0.67
CA PHE A 26 0.65 2.39 1.08
C PHE A 26 1.47 3.26 0.11
N LEU A 27 1.30 3.05 -1.19
CA LEU A 27 2.02 3.78 -2.23
C LEU A 27 1.53 5.23 -2.42
N SER A 28 0.43 5.64 -1.80
CA SER A 28 0.07 7.07 -1.75
C SER A 28 1.09 7.94 -0.99
N HIS A 29 2.03 7.29 -0.30
CA HIS A 29 3.11 7.96 0.40
C HIS A 29 4.43 8.00 -0.37
N SER A 30 4.61 7.25 -1.46
CA SER A 30 5.82 7.24 -2.29
C SER A 30 5.70 8.12 -3.55
N ASN A 31 6.77 8.19 -4.35
CA ASN A 31 6.75 8.82 -5.68
C ASN A 31 6.69 7.75 -6.79
N SER A 32 6.33 6.52 -6.44
CA SER A 32 6.25 5.42 -7.39
C SER A 32 5.19 5.71 -8.45
N SER A 33 5.40 5.19 -9.67
CA SER A 33 4.36 5.20 -10.71
C SER A 33 3.25 4.18 -10.45
N TYR A 34 3.40 3.34 -9.42
CA TYR A 34 2.40 2.37 -9.01
C TYR A 34 1.45 2.97 -7.98
N ASP A 35 0.15 2.81 -8.21
CA ASP A 35 -0.89 3.19 -7.25
C ASP A 35 -1.12 2.11 -6.17
N GLU A 36 -0.83 0.85 -6.49
CA GLU A 36 -1.15 -0.34 -5.70
C GLU A 36 0.05 -1.29 -5.69
N ILE A 37 0.26 -1.98 -4.57
CA ILE A 37 1.23 -3.08 -4.49
C ILE A 37 0.60 -4.29 -5.20
N PRO A 38 1.20 -4.80 -6.29
CA PRO A 38 0.67 -5.98 -6.97
C PRO A 38 0.70 -7.21 -6.07
N ASP A 39 -0.27 -8.11 -6.24
CA ASP A 39 -0.23 -9.41 -5.57
C ASP A 39 0.93 -10.27 -6.14
N PRO A 40 1.93 -10.64 -5.31
CA PRO A 40 3.11 -11.37 -5.78
C PRO A 40 2.81 -12.83 -6.15
N TYR A 41 1.67 -13.39 -5.71
CA TYR A 41 1.39 -14.82 -5.85
C TYR A 41 1.18 -15.29 -7.30
N TYR A 42 1.03 -14.39 -8.26
CA TYR A 42 0.78 -14.70 -9.68
C TYR A 42 1.97 -14.40 -10.60
N GLY A 43 3.06 -13.82 -10.09
CA GLY A 43 4.20 -13.32 -10.88
C GLY A 43 5.46 -14.20 -10.90
N GLY A 44 5.51 -15.28 -10.11
CA GLY A 44 6.76 -16.01 -9.85
C GLY A 44 7.71 -15.21 -8.96
N ASP A 45 9.00 -15.54 -8.98
CA ASP A 45 9.99 -14.93 -8.07
C ASP A 45 10.14 -13.40 -8.29
N ASP A 46 10.02 -12.93 -9.54
CA ASP A 46 10.10 -11.50 -9.89
C ASP A 46 8.97 -10.67 -9.25
N GLY A 47 7.82 -11.29 -8.95
CA GLY A 47 6.70 -10.63 -8.29
C GLY A 47 7.01 -10.22 -6.86
N PHE A 48 7.80 -11.02 -6.14
CA PHE A 48 8.19 -10.72 -4.76
C PHE A 48 9.25 -9.61 -4.70
N GLU A 49 10.21 -9.61 -5.62
CA GLU A 49 11.22 -8.54 -5.71
C GLU A 49 10.58 -7.18 -6.01
N LEU A 50 9.65 -7.12 -6.97
CA LEU A 50 8.91 -5.89 -7.25
C LEU A 50 8.14 -5.39 -6.02
N VAL A 51 7.47 -6.29 -5.30
CA VAL A 51 6.74 -5.92 -4.08
C VAL A 51 7.70 -5.39 -3.01
N LEU A 52 8.87 -6.01 -2.85
CA LEU A 52 9.88 -5.55 -1.91
C LEU A 52 10.37 -4.13 -2.26
N ASP A 53 10.73 -3.88 -3.52
CA ASP A 53 11.15 -2.57 -4.02
C ASP A 53 10.12 -1.47 -3.70
N LEU A 54 8.84 -1.75 -3.99
CA LEU A 54 7.74 -0.82 -3.75
C LEU A 54 7.53 -0.56 -2.25
N ILE A 55 7.67 -1.59 -1.42
CA ILE A 55 7.53 -1.47 0.03
C ILE A 55 8.68 -0.64 0.61
N GLU A 56 9.92 -0.89 0.19
CA GLU A 56 11.10 -0.16 0.66
C GLU A 56 11.02 1.32 0.29
N GLU A 57 10.67 1.65 -0.96
CA GLU A 57 10.53 3.04 -1.42
C GLU A 57 9.49 3.80 -0.57
N ALA A 58 8.29 3.23 -0.42
CA ALA A 58 7.22 3.87 0.34
C ALA A 58 7.50 3.92 1.85
N SER A 59 8.21 2.94 2.41
CA SER A 59 8.58 2.92 3.83
C SER A 59 9.45 4.12 4.20
N VAL A 60 10.42 4.48 3.34
CA VAL A 60 11.26 5.67 3.56
C VAL A 60 10.41 6.94 3.66
N ALA A 61 9.46 7.11 2.74
CA ALA A 61 8.61 8.29 2.70
C ALA A 61 7.59 8.33 3.86
N VAL A 62 7.09 7.17 4.30
CA VAL A 62 6.23 7.07 5.50
C VAL A 62 7.02 7.46 6.75
N LEU A 63 8.22 6.92 6.94
CA LEU A 63 9.06 7.20 8.12
C LEU A 63 9.42 8.69 8.25
N GLN A 64 9.59 9.40 7.13
CA GLN A 64 9.85 10.85 7.13
C GLN A 64 8.65 11.70 7.55
N LYS A 65 7.43 11.15 7.51
CA LYS A 65 6.17 11.85 7.84
C LYS A 65 5.69 11.56 9.27
N LEU A 66 6.35 10.67 10.00
CA LEU A 66 6.07 10.34 11.41
C LEU A 66 6.72 11.34 12.37
#